data_AF-A0A2P4XZG4-F1
#
_entry.id   AF-A0A2P4XZG4-F1
#
_cell.length_a   1.000
_cell.length_b   1.000
_cell.length_c   1.000
_cell.angle_alpha   90.00
_cell.angle_beta   90.00
_cell.angle_gamma   90.00
#
_symmetry.space_group_name_H-M   'P 1'
#
loop_
_entity.id
_entity.type
_entity.pdbx_description
1 polymer ?
#
loop_
_entity_poly.entity_id
_entity_poly.type
_entity_poly.pdbx_seq_one_letter_code
_entity_poly.pdbx_strand_id
1 'polypeptide(L)'
;MGVNALVSKICVQNVKKDRGLQHLGSETTFTSSYSDILEDSNINCIVELMGGVDDAKDVVFGAIKAGKHVITANKALVANFMPEIVQLLQSHPDVRFGYEAAVAGGIPIIHTLQGAYNSDTITEIAGIMNGTTNYMLSKMEAEGVAYDAVLKEAQDLGYAEANPSADV
;
A
#
# COMPACT_ATOMS: atom_id res chain seq x y z
N MET A 1 10.06 22.26 -10.88
CA MET A 1 8.68 22.46 -11.37
C MET A 1 7.75 21.93 -10.31
N GLY A 2 6.81 22.73 -9.82
CA GLY A 2 5.85 22.28 -8.81
C GLY A 2 4.72 21.51 -9.46
N VAL A 3 4.30 20.41 -8.83
CA VAL A 3 3.07 19.70 -9.19
C VAL A 3 2.03 20.10 -8.14
N ASN A 4 0.82 20.47 -8.57
CA ASN A 4 -0.28 20.71 -7.64
C ASN A 4 -1.03 19.38 -7.44
N ALA A 5 -0.85 18.77 -6.27
CA ALA A 5 -1.53 17.53 -5.90
C ALA A 5 -2.70 17.87 -4.96
N LEU A 6 -3.91 17.51 -5.37
CA LEU A 6 -5.14 17.69 -4.60
C LEU A 6 -5.77 16.32 -4.33
N VAL A 7 -6.06 16.03 -3.06
CA VAL A 7 -6.89 14.87 -2.69
C VAL A 7 -8.35 15.30 -2.83
N SER A 8 -9.01 14.94 -3.93
CA SER A 8 -10.39 15.35 -4.21
C SER A 8 -11.44 14.49 -3.50
N LYS A 9 -11.21 13.18 -3.41
CA LYS A 9 -12.15 12.23 -2.81
C LYS A 9 -11.43 11.18 -1.97
N ILE A 10 -12.06 10.79 -0.87
CA ILE A 10 -11.61 9.70 0.01
C ILE A 10 -12.75 8.69 0.14
N CYS A 11 -12.57 7.49 -0.42
CA CYS A 11 -13.53 6.39 -0.28
C CYS A 11 -13.29 5.62 1.02
N VAL A 12 -14.33 5.49 1.85
CA VAL A 12 -14.31 4.79 3.13
C VAL A 12 -15.61 4.06 3.38
N GLN A 13 -15.56 2.96 4.13
CA GLN A 13 -16.77 2.21 4.52
C GLN A 13 -17.75 3.03 5.37
N ASN A 14 -17.21 3.85 6.31
CA ASN A 14 -18.03 4.70 7.17
C ASN A 14 -17.65 6.18 7.00
N VAL A 15 -18.43 6.90 6.20
CA VAL A 15 -18.24 8.34 5.95
C VAL A 15 -18.47 9.22 7.17
N LYS A 16 -19.20 8.74 8.19
CA LYS A 16 -19.53 9.50 9.40
C LYS A 16 -18.49 9.36 10.51
N LYS A 17 -17.56 8.41 10.41
CA LYS A 17 -16.50 8.22 11.40
C LYS A 17 -15.57 9.45 11.41
N ASP A 18 -15.42 10.08 12.57
CA ASP A 18 -14.41 11.14 12.74
C ASP A 18 -13.00 10.53 12.62
N ARG A 19 -12.17 11.20 11.82
CA ARG A 19 -10.79 10.79 11.49
C ARG A 19 -9.78 11.89 11.80
N GLY A 20 -10.20 13.02 12.41
CA GLY A 20 -9.31 14.15 12.65
C GLY A 20 -8.80 14.84 11.38
N LEU A 21 -9.45 14.62 10.24
CA LEU A 21 -9.07 15.16 8.93
C LEU A 21 -9.70 16.53 8.63
N GLN A 22 -10.01 17.30 9.67
CA GLN A 22 -10.65 18.63 9.55
C GLN A 22 -9.75 19.68 8.88
N HIS A 23 -8.45 19.38 8.74
CA HIS A 23 -7.47 20.22 8.06
C HIS A 23 -7.49 20.05 6.53
N LEU A 24 -8.20 19.03 6.00
CA LEU A 24 -8.42 18.91 4.56
C LEU A 24 -9.38 20.03 4.12
N GLY A 25 -9.05 20.69 3.02
CA GLY A 25 -9.86 21.79 2.49
C GLY A 25 -11.26 21.34 2.05
N SER A 26 -12.15 22.30 1.81
CA SER A 26 -13.53 22.02 1.34
C SER A 26 -13.62 21.33 -0.02
N GLU A 27 -12.49 21.22 -0.73
CA GLU A 27 -12.37 20.53 -2.02
C GLU A 27 -12.28 19.00 -1.86
N THR A 28 -12.02 18.49 -0.65
CA THR A 28 -11.97 17.05 -0.37
C THR A 28 -13.31 16.55 0.15
N THR A 29 -13.85 15.51 -0.48
CA THR A 29 -15.13 14.90 -0.06
C THR A 29 -14.94 13.43 0.34
N PHE A 30 -15.83 12.93 1.20
CA PHE A 30 -15.87 11.53 1.58
C PHE A 30 -16.99 10.82 0.83
N THR A 31 -16.73 9.62 0.36
CA THR A 31 -17.72 8.72 -0.25
C THR A 31 -17.56 7.31 0.30
N SER A 32 -18.60 6.49 0.14
CA SER A 32 -18.54 5.04 0.35
C SER A 32 -18.73 4.26 -0.96
N SER A 33 -18.75 4.94 -2.11
CA SER A 33 -18.90 4.31 -3.42
C SER A 33 -17.59 4.38 -4.21
N TYR A 34 -17.12 3.24 -4.68
CA TYR A 34 -15.97 3.18 -5.58
C TYR A 34 -16.25 3.84 -6.94
N SER A 35 -17.49 3.80 -7.43
CA SER A 35 -17.89 4.42 -8.70
C SER A 35 -17.66 5.93 -8.68
N ASP A 36 -17.89 6.59 -7.54
CA ASP A 36 -17.69 8.03 -7.39
C ASP A 36 -16.22 8.46 -7.61
N ILE A 37 -15.28 7.51 -7.47
CA ILE A 37 -13.86 7.72 -7.75
C ILE A 37 -13.51 7.25 -9.17
N LEU A 38 -13.97 6.05 -9.55
CA LEU A 38 -13.64 5.43 -10.83
C LEU A 38 -14.24 6.16 -12.04
N GLU A 39 -15.42 6.74 -11.89
CA GLU A 39 -16.16 7.40 -12.98
C GLU A 39 -15.89 8.92 -13.04
N ASP A 40 -15.25 9.49 -12.02
CA ASP A 40 -14.95 10.93 -11.99
C ASP A 40 -13.80 11.27 -12.94
N SER A 41 -14.11 12.01 -14.02
CA SER A 41 -13.12 12.42 -15.03
C SER A 41 -12.07 13.40 -14.49
N ASN A 42 -12.31 14.05 -13.35
CA ASN A 42 -11.34 14.97 -12.73
C ASN A 42 -10.28 14.25 -11.90
N ILE A 43 -10.47 12.96 -11.62
CA ILE A 43 -9.51 12.12 -10.90
C ILE A 43 -8.60 11.43 -11.91
N ASN A 44 -7.30 11.72 -11.85
CA ASN A 44 -6.29 11.13 -12.74
C ASN A 44 -5.40 10.07 -12.04
N CYS A 45 -5.45 10.00 -10.71
CA CYS A 45 -4.64 9.10 -9.90
C CYS A 45 -5.46 8.57 -8.73
N ILE A 46 -5.37 7.27 -8.45
CA ILE A 46 -6.00 6.60 -7.32
C ILE A 46 -4.91 6.04 -6.41
N VAL A 47 -4.99 6.37 -5.12
CA VAL A 47 -4.14 5.80 -4.08
C VAL A 47 -4.95 4.77 -3.31
N GLU A 48 -4.58 3.50 -3.44
CA GLU A 48 -5.25 2.35 -2.85
C GLU A 48 -4.51 1.91 -1.57
N LEU A 49 -5.23 1.97 -0.45
CA LEU A 49 -4.72 1.70 0.90
C LEU A 49 -5.70 0.82 1.70
N MET A 50 -6.54 0.04 1.01
CA MET A 50 -7.51 -0.83 1.64
C MET A 50 -6.83 -2.09 2.17
N GLY A 51 -7.37 -2.62 3.27
CA GLY A 51 -7.04 -3.97 3.71
C GLY A 51 -7.78 -5.02 2.87
N GLY A 52 -7.26 -6.25 2.87
CA GLY A 52 -7.82 -7.33 2.06
C GLY A 52 -7.44 -7.20 0.57
N VAL A 53 -8.03 -8.05 -0.27
CA VAL A 53 -7.60 -8.22 -1.66
C VAL A 53 -8.74 -8.08 -2.65
N ASP A 54 -9.95 -8.55 -2.31
CA ASP A 54 -11.06 -8.64 -3.25
C ASP A 54 -11.52 -7.25 -3.74
N ASP A 55 -11.95 -6.37 -2.84
CA ASP A 55 -12.36 -5.00 -3.20
C ASP A 55 -11.19 -4.19 -3.78
N ALA A 56 -9.97 -4.37 -3.24
CA ALA A 56 -8.77 -3.70 -3.70
C ALA A 56 -8.45 -4.03 -5.16
N LYS A 57 -8.59 -5.31 -5.54
CA LYS A 57 -8.41 -5.77 -6.91
C LYS A 57 -9.42 -5.11 -7.84
N ASP A 58 -10.70 -5.11 -7.50
CA ASP A 58 -11.73 -4.54 -8.36
C ASP A 58 -11.49 -3.04 -8.59
N VAL A 59 -11.11 -2.31 -7.54
CA VAL A 59 -10.75 -0.89 -7.65
C VAL A 59 -9.51 -0.66 -8.51
N VAL A 60 -8.43 -1.42 -8.29
CA VAL A 60 -7.18 -1.25 -9.06
C VAL A 60 -7.39 -1.58 -10.55
N PHE A 61 -8.05 -2.69 -10.86
CA PHE A 61 -8.31 -3.06 -12.25
C PHE A 61 -9.30 -2.09 -12.91
N GLY A 62 -10.32 -1.63 -12.17
CA GLY A 62 -11.24 -0.60 -12.63
C GLY A 62 -10.54 0.73 -12.93
N ALA A 63 -9.61 1.15 -12.07
CA ALA A 63 -8.84 2.37 -12.22
C ALA A 63 -7.97 2.35 -13.48
N ILE A 64 -7.24 1.25 -13.70
CA ILE A 64 -6.39 1.09 -14.90
C ILE A 64 -7.25 1.12 -16.16
N LYS A 65 -8.39 0.40 -16.18
CA LYS A 65 -9.35 0.41 -17.30
C LYS A 65 -9.94 1.79 -17.57
N ALA A 66 -10.12 2.59 -16.52
CA ALA A 66 -10.58 3.98 -16.62
C ALA A 66 -9.45 4.97 -17.01
N GLY A 67 -8.25 4.49 -17.32
CA GLY A 67 -7.12 5.33 -17.71
C GLY A 67 -6.49 6.13 -16.56
N LYS A 68 -6.73 5.73 -15.30
CA LYS A 68 -6.24 6.43 -14.11
C LYS A 68 -4.96 5.78 -13.61
N HIS A 69 -3.98 6.60 -13.21
CA HIS A 69 -2.80 6.10 -12.51
C HIS A 69 -3.20 5.44 -11.18
N VAL A 70 -2.42 4.46 -10.74
CA VAL A 70 -2.67 3.75 -9.48
C VAL A 70 -1.41 3.73 -8.65
N ILE A 71 -1.53 4.03 -7.37
CA ILE A 71 -0.50 3.85 -6.36
C ILE A 71 -1.08 2.95 -5.28
N THR A 72 -0.38 1.90 -4.85
CA THR A 72 -0.85 1.00 -3.79
C THR A 72 0.25 0.68 -2.77
N ALA A 73 -0.15 0.46 -1.52
CA ALA A 73 0.70 -0.13 -0.48
C ALA A 73 0.31 -1.59 -0.15
N ASN A 74 -0.63 -2.17 -0.90
CA ASN A 74 -1.22 -3.47 -0.61
C ASN A 74 -0.33 -4.63 -1.08
N LYS A 75 0.50 -5.11 -0.15
CA LYS A 75 1.38 -6.28 -0.32
C LYS A 75 0.69 -7.50 -0.92
N ALA A 76 -0.46 -7.87 -0.37
CA ALA A 76 -1.17 -9.08 -0.77
C ALA A 76 -1.74 -8.96 -2.19
N LEU A 77 -2.29 -7.79 -2.53
CA LEU A 77 -2.76 -7.52 -3.90
C LEU A 77 -1.61 -7.64 -4.91
N VAL A 78 -0.50 -6.95 -4.64
CA VAL A 78 0.67 -6.92 -5.53
C VAL A 78 1.24 -8.33 -5.72
N ALA A 79 1.43 -9.09 -4.64
CA ALA A 79 1.98 -10.43 -4.70
C ALA A 79 1.11 -11.41 -5.51
N ASN A 80 -0.21 -11.29 -5.43
CA ASN A 80 -1.14 -12.23 -6.08
C ASN A 80 -1.52 -11.83 -7.51
N PHE A 81 -1.47 -10.54 -7.87
CA PHE A 81 -2.06 -10.05 -9.13
C PHE A 81 -1.11 -9.22 -10.00
N MET A 82 0.19 -9.11 -9.66
CA MET A 82 1.15 -8.37 -10.49
C MET A 82 1.15 -8.84 -11.96
N PRO A 83 1.17 -10.15 -12.29
CA PRO A 83 1.18 -10.58 -13.69
C PRO A 83 -0.02 -10.04 -14.48
N GLU A 84 -1.22 -10.09 -13.90
CA GLU A 84 -2.46 -9.60 -14.51
C GLU A 84 -2.49 -8.07 -14.60
N ILE A 85 -1.97 -7.37 -13.60
CA ILE A 85 -1.82 -5.90 -13.62
C ILE A 85 -0.87 -5.50 -14.76
N VAL A 86 0.29 -6.14 -14.88
CA VAL A 86 1.25 -5.88 -15.96
C VAL A 86 0.62 -6.16 -17.32
N GLN A 87 -0.11 -7.27 -17.46
CA GLN A 87 -0.82 -7.62 -18.69
C GLN A 87 -1.87 -6.54 -19.06
N LEU A 88 -2.61 -6.02 -18.08
CA LEU A 88 -3.61 -4.98 -18.31
C LEU A 88 -2.97 -3.64 -18.71
N LEU A 89 -1.83 -3.28 -18.10
CA LEU A 89 -1.08 -2.06 -18.41
C LEU A 89 -0.55 -2.04 -19.85
N GLN A 90 -0.29 -3.20 -20.47
CA GLN A 90 0.09 -3.26 -21.89
C GLN A 90 -1.00 -2.67 -22.81
N SER A 91 -2.27 -2.79 -22.44
CA SER A 91 -3.39 -2.17 -23.17
C SER A 91 -3.68 -0.73 -22.75
N HIS A 92 -3.00 -0.22 -21.72
CA HIS A 92 -3.18 1.13 -21.17
C HIS A 92 -1.81 1.82 -20.98
N PRO A 93 -1.07 2.10 -22.07
CA PRO A 93 0.33 2.53 -22.00
C PRO A 93 0.54 3.90 -21.33
N ASP A 94 -0.50 4.71 -21.21
CA ASP A 94 -0.46 6.01 -20.53
C ASP A 94 -0.68 5.89 -19.01
N VAL A 95 -1.12 4.73 -18.52
CA VAL A 95 -1.31 4.48 -17.10
C VAL A 95 0.02 4.10 -16.44
N ARG A 96 0.22 4.57 -15.20
CA ARG A 96 1.35 4.21 -14.36
C ARG A 96 0.83 3.50 -13.11
N PHE A 97 1.56 2.48 -12.68
CA PHE A 97 1.26 1.69 -11.50
C PHE A 97 2.46 1.75 -10.55
N GLY A 98 2.26 2.38 -9.39
CA GLY A 98 3.26 2.51 -8.33
C GLY A 98 2.94 1.62 -7.14
N TYR A 99 3.94 0.91 -6.63
CA TYR A 99 3.76 -0.05 -5.53
C TYR A 99 4.94 -0.07 -4.56
N GLU A 100 5.73 1.01 -4.52
CA GLU A 100 6.92 1.13 -3.66
C GLU A 100 6.57 0.83 -2.19
N ALA A 101 5.50 1.45 -1.67
CA ALA A 101 5.09 1.29 -0.28
C ALA A 101 4.65 -0.13 0.10
N ALA A 102 4.43 -1.02 -0.88
CA ALA A 102 4.17 -2.42 -0.62
C ALA A 102 5.44 -3.17 -0.17
N VAL A 103 6.65 -2.67 -0.45
CA VAL A 103 7.90 -3.37 -0.15
C VAL A 103 8.82 -2.48 0.67
N ALA A 104 9.26 -2.97 1.83
CA ALA A 104 10.20 -2.26 2.72
C ALA A 104 9.75 -0.85 3.18
N GLY A 105 8.45 -0.56 3.16
CA GLY A 105 7.87 0.68 3.68
C GLY A 105 8.39 1.92 2.96
N GLY A 106 9.21 2.72 3.64
CA GLY A 106 9.78 3.96 3.07
C GLY A 106 11.11 3.78 2.34
N ILE A 107 11.68 2.58 2.31
CA ILE A 107 12.93 2.31 1.60
C ILE A 107 12.62 2.21 0.10
N PRO A 108 13.25 3.01 -0.78
CA PRO A 108 12.90 3.09 -2.20
C PRO A 108 13.47 1.92 -3.01
N ILE A 109 13.17 0.68 -2.61
CA ILE A 109 13.80 -0.52 -3.17
C ILE A 109 13.31 -0.82 -4.58
N ILE A 110 12.01 -0.68 -4.86
CA ILE A 110 11.46 -0.91 -6.20
C ILE A 110 12.02 0.10 -7.19
N HIS A 111 12.03 1.38 -6.83
CA HIS A 111 12.63 2.44 -7.66
C HIS A 111 14.12 2.18 -7.89
N THR A 112 14.85 1.76 -6.86
CA THR A 112 16.28 1.47 -6.96
C THR A 112 16.54 0.30 -7.93
N LEU A 113 15.78 -0.80 -7.80
CA LEU A 113 15.92 -1.98 -8.66
C LEU A 113 15.54 -1.67 -10.12
N GLN A 114 14.47 -0.91 -10.35
CA GLN A 114 14.00 -0.57 -11.69
C GLN A 114 14.79 0.57 -12.36
N GLY A 115 15.45 1.41 -11.57
CA GLY A 115 16.22 2.55 -12.06
C GLY A 115 17.71 2.27 -12.10
N ALA A 116 18.34 2.17 -10.93
CA ALA A 116 19.79 2.11 -10.80
C ALA A 116 20.39 0.78 -11.27
N TYR A 117 19.66 -0.33 -11.09
CA TYR A 117 20.12 -1.68 -11.41
C TYR A 117 19.48 -2.28 -12.67
N ASN A 118 18.84 -1.47 -13.51
CA ASN A 118 18.10 -1.96 -14.68
C ASN A 118 18.97 -2.63 -15.75
N SER A 119 20.29 -2.42 -15.70
CA SER A 119 21.28 -2.96 -16.62
C SER A 119 22.15 -4.04 -15.98
N ASP A 120 21.97 -4.31 -14.68
CA ASP A 120 22.72 -5.29 -13.92
C ASP A 120 21.94 -6.61 -13.80
N THR A 121 22.67 -7.72 -13.74
CA THR A 121 22.09 -9.02 -13.39
C THR A 121 22.15 -9.19 -11.88
N ILE A 122 21.03 -8.96 -11.21
CA ILE A 122 20.92 -9.20 -9.78
C ILE A 122 20.89 -10.72 -9.53
N THR A 123 21.87 -11.24 -8.79
CA THR A 123 21.97 -12.66 -8.47
C THR A 123 21.29 -13.03 -7.15
N GLU A 124 21.18 -12.08 -6.22
CA GLU A 124 20.62 -12.31 -4.88
C GLU A 124 20.08 -11.01 -4.28
N ILE A 125 18.96 -11.11 -3.55
CA ILE A 125 18.43 -10.04 -2.70
C ILE A 125 18.13 -10.67 -1.33
N ALA A 126 18.76 -10.15 -0.29
CA ALA A 126 18.54 -10.56 1.09
C ALA A 126 18.27 -9.33 1.97
N GLY A 127 17.35 -9.47 2.93
CA GLY A 127 17.01 -8.37 3.83
C GLY A 127 15.94 -8.75 4.85
N ILE A 128 15.87 -7.96 5.92
CA ILE A 128 14.84 -8.06 6.94
C ILE A 128 13.68 -7.15 6.52
N MET A 129 12.57 -7.76 6.13
CA MET A 129 11.45 -7.05 5.46
C MET A 129 10.18 -6.97 6.30
N ASN A 130 10.19 -7.49 7.53
CA ASN A 130 9.07 -7.45 8.46
C ASN A 130 9.53 -6.82 9.79
N GLY A 131 8.97 -5.67 10.14
CA GLY A 131 9.37 -4.91 11.33
C GLY A 131 8.95 -5.58 12.64
N THR A 132 7.78 -6.22 12.65
CA THR A 132 7.21 -6.89 13.82
C THR A 132 8.06 -8.06 14.28
N THR A 133 8.39 -8.98 13.37
CA THR A 133 9.30 -10.10 13.64
C THR A 133 10.69 -9.63 14.04
N ASN A 134 11.23 -8.61 13.35
CA ASN A 134 12.54 -8.08 13.68
C ASN A 134 12.58 -7.47 15.09
N TYR A 135 11.56 -6.71 15.47
CA TYR A 135 11.41 -6.19 16.82
C TYR A 135 11.36 -7.32 17.84
N MET A 136 10.50 -8.32 17.59
CA MET A 136 10.31 -9.43 18.51
C MET A 136 11.61 -10.21 18.70
N LEU A 137 12.29 -10.59 17.62
CA LEU A 137 13.56 -11.33 17.66
C LEU A 137 14.67 -10.52 18.36
N SER A 138 14.79 -9.23 18.03
CA SER A 138 15.79 -8.35 18.67
C SER A 138 15.57 -8.24 20.18
N LYS A 139 14.31 -8.17 20.62
CA LYS A 139 13.97 -8.09 22.04
C LYS A 139 14.18 -9.42 22.78
N MET A 140 13.80 -10.52 22.15
CA MET A 140 14.07 -11.87 22.68
C MET A 140 15.57 -12.11 22.86
N GLU A 141 16.39 -11.69 21.89
CA GLU A 141 17.85 -11.81 21.96
C GLU A 141 18.45 -10.91 23.05
N ALA A 142 18.06 -9.63 23.10
CA ALA A 142 18.65 -8.65 24.01
C ALA A 142 18.27 -8.88 25.49
N GLU A 143 17.04 -9.32 25.75
CA GLU A 143 16.49 -9.39 27.11
C GLU A 143 16.24 -10.83 27.59
N GLY A 144 16.42 -11.84 26.73
CA GLY A 144 16.19 -13.25 27.08
C GLY A 144 14.72 -13.58 27.41
N VAL A 145 13.79 -12.75 26.91
CA VAL A 145 12.36 -12.86 27.18
C VAL A 145 11.68 -13.89 26.27
N ALA A 146 10.66 -14.55 26.79
CA ALA A 146 9.91 -15.57 26.05
C ALA A 146 9.05 -14.97 24.94
N TYR A 147 8.87 -15.72 23.85
CA TYR A 147 8.09 -15.32 22.67
C TYR A 147 6.72 -14.73 23.01
N ASP A 148 5.91 -15.43 23.81
CA ASP A 148 4.54 -15.00 24.15
C ASP A 148 4.50 -13.65 24.88
N ALA A 149 5.51 -13.36 25.68
CA ALA A 149 5.61 -12.09 26.40
C ALA A 149 5.90 -10.93 25.43
N VAL A 150 6.82 -11.15 24.49
CA VAL A 150 7.19 -10.15 23.49
C VAL A 150 6.08 -9.94 22.46
N LEU A 151 5.38 -11.00 22.05
CA LEU A 151 4.22 -10.89 21.16
C LEU A 151 3.15 -10.02 21.79
N LYS A 152 2.82 -10.27 23.07
CA LYS A 152 1.82 -9.48 23.80
C LYS A 152 2.24 -8.02 23.89
N GLU A 153 3.51 -7.75 24.21
CA GLU A 153 4.02 -6.39 24.27
C GLU A 153 4.01 -5.70 22.89
N ALA A 154 4.39 -6.42 21.83
CA ALA A 154 4.32 -5.92 20.46
C ALA A 154 2.88 -5.55 20.07
N GLN A 155 1.88 -6.30 20.53
CA GLN A 155 0.46 -5.95 20.37
C GLN A 155 0.07 -4.71 21.17
N ASP A 156 0.50 -4.62 22.43
CA ASP A 156 0.20 -3.47 23.32
C ASP A 156 0.81 -2.16 22.78
N LEU A 157 1.99 -2.23 22.17
CA LEU A 157 2.68 -1.10 21.53
C LEU A 157 2.18 -0.81 20.10
N GLY A 158 1.30 -1.66 19.55
CA GLY A 158 0.77 -1.52 18.21
C GLY A 158 1.75 -1.88 17.09
N TYR A 159 2.84 -2.59 17.40
CA TYR A 159 3.73 -3.18 16.40
C TYR A 159 3.13 -4.42 15.73
N ALA A 160 2.37 -5.23 16.47
CA ALA A 160 1.66 -6.40 15.97
C ALA A 160 0.14 -6.18 16.01
N GLU A 161 -0.58 -6.67 15.01
CA GLU A 161 -2.05 -6.67 15.05
C GLU A 161 -2.61 -7.72 16.03
N ALA A 162 -3.89 -7.59 16.36
CA ALA A 162 -4.59 -8.57 17.22
C ALA A 162 -4.58 -9.98 16.62
N ASN A 163 -4.62 -10.09 15.29
CA ASN A 163 -4.30 -11.32 14.57
C ASN A 163 -2.96 -11.14 13.84
N PRO A 164 -1.85 -11.67 14.39
CA PRO A 164 -0.53 -11.41 13.86
C PRO A 164 -0.11 -12.45 12.80
N SER A 165 -1.01 -13.30 12.30
CA SER A 165 -0.68 -14.41 11.38
C SER A 165 -0.03 -13.99 10.06
N ALA A 166 -0.15 -12.71 9.68
CA ALA A 166 0.53 -12.15 8.52
C ALA A 166 1.98 -11.71 8.82
N ASP A 167 2.32 -11.58 10.11
CA ASP A 167 3.63 -11.18 10.59
C ASP A 167 4.42 -12.36 11.19
N VAL A 168 3.77 -13.28 11.94
CA VAL A 168 4.39 -14.42 12.67
C VAL A 168 3.63 -15.73 12.50
#